data_AF-A0A0B8WL45-F1
#
_entry.id   AF-A0A0B8WL45-F1
#
_cell.length_a   1.000
_cell.length_b   1.000
_cell.length_c   1.000
_cell.angle_alpha   90.00
_cell.angle_beta   90.00
_cell.angle_gamma   90.00
#
_symmetry.space_group_name_H-M   'P 1'
#
loop_
_entity.id
_entity.type
_entity.pdbx_description
1 polymer ?
#
loop_
_entity_poly.entity_id
_entity_poly.type
_entity_poly.pdbx_seq_one_letter_code
_entity_poly.pdbx_strand_id
1 'polypeptide(L)' 'MKKAKFVKAEQIAFEEVSDSYAAIKFGDEKFVIDMDTLYDLTFRAAAFLTHLEERADTVEAKVEKSPECACKQVH' A
#
# COMPACT_ATOMS: atom_id res chain seq x y z
N MET A 1 12.22 22.41 2.77
CA MET A 1 11.28 21.32 3.14
C MET A 1 12.09 20.06 3.40
N LYS A 2 12.15 19.60 4.66
CA LYS A 2 12.97 18.44 5.06
C LYS A 2 12.11 17.16 5.02
N LYS A 3 12.55 16.21 4.18
CA LYS A 3 12.43 14.74 4.31
C LYS A 3 11.04 14.12 4.06
N ALA A 4 10.70 13.93 2.79
CA ALA A 4 10.14 12.64 2.40
C ALA A 4 11.32 11.65 2.40
N LYS A 5 11.52 10.92 3.51
CA LYS A 5 12.34 9.71 3.46
C LYS A 5 11.51 8.72 2.64
N PHE A 6 11.70 8.70 1.33
CA PHE A 6 11.39 7.51 0.56
C PHE A 6 12.10 6.38 1.28
N VAL A 7 11.33 5.43 1.83
CA VAL A 7 11.86 4.17 2.33
C VAL A 7 12.58 3.59 1.11
N LYS A 8 13.92 3.68 1.11
CA LYS A 8 14.75 3.00 0.12
C LYS A 8 14.25 1.57 0.16
N ALA A 9 13.65 1.08 -0.93
CA ALA A 9 13.05 -0.22 -1.00
C ALA A 9 13.96 -1.25 -0.32
N GLU A 10 13.64 -1.56 0.94
CA GLU A 10 14.33 -2.59 1.69
C GLU A 10 14.09 -3.86 0.89
N GLN A 11 15.17 -4.58 0.61
CA GLN A 11 15.20 -5.66 -0.36
C GLN A 11 14.21 -6.73 0.10
N ILE A 12 12.98 -6.71 -0.41
CA ILE A 12 11.98 -7.73 -0.14
C ILE A 12 12.42 -8.95 -0.94
N ALA A 13 13.08 -9.89 -0.27
CA ALA A 13 13.44 -11.17 -0.86
C ALA A 13 12.38 -12.20 -0.46
N PHE A 14 11.80 -12.84 -1.46
CA PHE A 14 10.85 -13.92 -1.29
C PHE A 14 11.58 -15.24 -1.48
N GLU A 15 11.56 -16.10 -0.47
CA GLU A 15 12.15 -17.43 -0.50
C GLU A 15 11.06 -18.45 -0.23
N GLU A 16 10.75 -19.30 -1.21
CA GLU A 16 9.90 -20.46 -0.99
C GLU A 16 10.68 -21.47 -0.15
N VAL A 17 10.16 -21.79 1.04
CA VAL A 17 10.82 -22.70 1.99
C VAL A 17 10.31 -24.12 1.78
N SER A 18 9.02 -24.27 1.49
CA SER A 18 8.37 -25.52 1.08
C SER A 18 7.02 -25.21 0.44
N ASP A 19 6.37 -26.22 -0.14
CA ASP A 19 5.05 -26.12 -0.78
C ASP A 19 3.96 -25.49 0.11
N SER A 20 4.16 -25.45 1.43
CA SER A 20 3.19 -24.91 2.39
C SER A 20 3.64 -23.61 3.07
N TYR A 21 4.91 -23.19 2.90
CA TYR A 21 5.46 -22.04 3.61
C TYR A 21 6.38 -21.19 2.74
N ALA A 22 6.20 -19.88 2.85
CA ALA A 22 7.09 -18.88 2.29
C ALA A 22 7.82 -18.12 3.39
N ALA A 23 9.03 -17.67 3.07
CA ALA A 23 9.75 -16.72 3.89
C ALA A 23 9.89 -15.37 3.19
N ILE A 24 9.59 -14.32 3.94
CA ILE A 24 9.71 -12.93 3.53
C ILE A 24 10.85 -12.34 4.34
N LYS A 25 11.90 -11.91 3.64
CA LYS A 25 12.99 -11.16 4.27
C LYS A 25 12.74 -9.67 4.12
N PHE A 26 12.78 -8.95 5.23
CA PHE A 26 12.63 -7.51 5.29
C PHE A 26 13.78 -6.91 6.10
N GLY A 27 14.77 -6.35 5.40
CA GLY A 27 16.03 -5.95 6.02
C GLY A 27 16.77 -7.15 6.63
N ASP A 28 17.03 -7.09 7.94
CA ASP A 28 17.66 -8.17 8.70
C ASP A 28 16.65 -9.13 9.35
N GLU A 29 15.35 -8.85 9.20
CA GLU A 29 14.28 -9.68 9.76
C GLU A 29 13.79 -10.70 8.72
N LYS A 30 13.54 -11.94 9.17
CA LYS A 30 12.98 -13.02 8.35
C LYS A 30 11.67 -13.49 8.96
N PHE A 31 10.59 -13.37 8.20
CA PHE A 31 9.26 -13.81 8.57
C PHE A 31 8.93 -15.08 7.79
N VAL A 32 8.33 -16.07 8.46
CA VAL A 32 7.81 -17.28 7.81
C VAL A 32 6.30 -17.23 7.90
N ILE A 33 5.64 -17.44 6.77
CA ILE A 33 4.19 -17.41 6.64
C ILE A 33 3.74 -18.62 5.86
N ASP A 34 2.61 -19.22 6.24
CA ASP A 34 2.01 -20.27 5.45
C ASP A 34 1.42 -19.69 4.15
N MET A 35 1.40 -20.52 3.11
CA MET A 35 0.97 -20.09 1.78
C MET A 35 -0.50 -19.68 1.74
N ASP A 36 -1.38 -20.32 2.50
CA ASP A 36 -2.81 -19.99 2.53
C ASP A 36 -3.05 -18.57 3.09
N THR A 37 -2.39 -18.24 4.19
CA THR A 37 -2.42 -16.89 4.78
C THR A 37 -1.80 -15.86 3.84
N LEU A 38 -0.71 -16.22 3.16
CA LEU A 38 -0.09 -15.34 2.17
C LEU A 38 -1.05 -15.03 1.00
N TYR A 39 -1.76 -16.05 0.50
CA TYR A 39 -2.77 -15.85 -0.54
C TYR A 39 -3.91 -14.95 -0.06
N ASP A 40 -4.49 -15.20 1.12
CA ASP A 40 -5.55 -14.34 1.66
C ASP A 40 -5.07 -12.88 1.85
N LEU A 41 -3.85 -12.69 2.35
CA LEU A 41 -3.26 -11.35 2.50
C LEU A 41 -3.07 -10.64 1.16
N THR A 42 -2.62 -11.34 0.12
CA THR A 42 -2.46 -10.73 -1.22
C THR A 42 -3.80 -10.31 -1.83
N PHE A 43 -4.85 -11.11 -1.67
CA PHE A 43 -6.19 -10.73 -2.11
C PHE A 43 -6.73 -9.51 -1.35
N ARG A 44 -6.56 -9.47 -0.03
CA ARG A 44 -6.98 -8.31 0.79
C ARG A 44 -6.20 -7.06 0.45
N ALA A 45 -4.89 -7.20 0.21
CA ALA A 45 -4.04 -6.08 -0.20
C ALA A 45 -4.48 -5.53 -1.57
N ALA A 46 -4.78 -6.39 -2.55
CA ALA A 46 -5.30 -5.98 -3.84
C ALA A 46 -6.63 -5.23 -3.72
N ALA A 47 -7.59 -5.78 -2.98
CA ALA A 47 -8.88 -5.13 -2.74
C ALA A 47 -8.72 -3.76 -2.05
N PHE A 48 -7.77 -3.65 -1.11
CA PHE A 48 -7.47 -2.40 -0.44
C PHE A 48 -6.82 -1.37 -1.39
N LEU A 49 -5.90 -1.80 -2.25
CA LEU A 49 -5.30 -0.92 -3.26
C LEU A 49 -6.34 -0.39 -4.24
N THR A 50 -7.24 -1.25 -4.73
CA THR A 50 -8.37 -0.81 -5.58
C THR A 50 -9.25 0.20 -4.85
N HIS A 51 -9.56 -0.03 -3.57
CA HIS A 51 -10.33 0.94 -2.78
C HIS A 51 -9.61 2.30 -2.64
N LEU A 52 -8.29 2.29 -2.50
CA LEU A 52 -7.50 3.53 -2.45
C LEU A 52 -7.48 4.27 -3.79
N GLU A 53 -7.39 3.54 -4.90
CA GLU A 53 -7.45 4.10 -6.26
C GLU A 53 -8.81 4.77 -6.51
N GLU A 54 -9.92 4.06 -6.23
CA GLU A 54 -11.27 4.62 -6.36
C GLU A 54 -11.46 5.89 -5.51
N ARG A 55 -10.86 5.91 -4.31
CA ARG A 55 -10.90 7.06 -3.42
C ARG A 55 -10.04 8.22 -3.95
N ALA A 56 -8.88 7.94 -4.53
CA ALA A 56 -8.03 8.94 -5.16
C ALA A 56 -8.75 9.60 -6.34
N ASP A 57 -9.35 8.81 -7.24
CA ASP A 57 -10.13 9.29 -8.38
C ASP A 57 -11.30 10.17 -7.93
N THR A 58 -11.98 9.77 -6.84
CA THR A 58 -13.09 10.54 -6.28
C THR A 58 -12.62 11.88 -5.67
N VAL A 59 -11.42 11.93 -5.09
CA VAL A 59 -10.84 13.15 -4.53
C VAL A 59 -10.37 14.08 -5.65
N GLU A 60 -9.69 13.57 -6.68
CA GLU A 60 -9.25 14.36 -7.84
C GLU A 60 -10.45 14.93 -8.61
N ALA A 61 -11.50 14.13 -8.83
CA ALA A 61 -12.73 14.60 -9.48
C ALA A 61 -13.48 15.69 -8.68
N LYS A 62 -13.32 15.73 -7.35
CA LYS A 62 -13.87 16.81 -6.50
C LYS A 62 -13.03 18.08 -6.56
N VAL A 63 -11.71 17.95 -6.70
CA VAL A 63 -10.78 19.09 -6.83
C VAL A 63 -10.94 19.79 -8.18
N GLU A 64 -11.14 19.06 -9.28
CA GLU A 64 -11.38 19.67 -10.60
C GLU A 64 -12.71 20.42 -10.71
N LYS A 65 -13.75 20.00 -9.96
CA LYS A 65 -15.08 20.62 -10.03
C LYS A 65 -15.26 21.88 -9.18
N SER A 66 -14.30 22.25 -8.35
CA SER A 66 -14.37 23.43 -7.48
C SER A 66 -13.06 24.22 -7.52
N PRO A 67 -12.88 25.17 -8.44
CA PRO A 67 -11.66 25.98 -8.53
C PRO A 67 -11.58 27.05 -7.43
N GLU A 68 -12.47 27.00 -6.42
CA GLU A 68 -12.44 27.92 -5.30
C GLU A 68 -11.62 27.33 -4.17
N CYS A 69 -10.55 28.05 -3.81
CA CYS A 69 -9.72 27.75 -2.64
C CYS A 69 -10.59 27.36 -1.44
N ALA A 70 -10.28 26.22 -0.82
CA ALA A 70 -10.95 25.71 0.38
C ALA A 70 -11.02 26.74 1.53
N CYS A 71 -10.20 27.78 1.48
CA CYS A 71 -10.22 28.93 2.38
C CYS A 71 -11.46 29.84 2.29
N LYS A 72 -12.32 29.72 1.25
CA LYS A 72 -13.52 30.55 1.07
C LYS A 72 -14.84 29.89 1.48
N GLN A 73 -14.84 28.61 1.83
CA GLN A 73 -16.08 27.87 2.17
C GLN A 73 -16.54 28.02 3.63
N VAL A 74 -15.89 28.89 4.41
CA VAL A 74 -16.21 29.12 5.83
C VAL A 74 -16.67 30.56 6.03
N HIS A 75 -17.88 30.89 5.55
CA HIS A 75 -18.64 32.07 5.99
C HIS A 75 -20.14 31.77 5.97
#